data_AF-A0A1L9B3Q4-F1
#
_entry.id   AF-A0A1L9B3Q4-F1
#
_cell.length_a   1.000
_cell.length_b   1.000
_cell.length_c   1.000
_cell.angle_alpha   90.00
_cell.angle_beta   90.00
_cell.angle_gamma   90.00
#
_symmetry.space_group_name_H-M   'P 1'
#
loop_
_entity.id
_entity.type
_entity.pdbx_description
1 polymer ?
#
loop_
_entity_poly.entity_id
_entity_poly.type
_entity_poly.pdbx_seq_one_letter_code
_entity_poly.pdbx_strand_id
1 'polypeptide(L)'
;MTRDEAQKLVQAYLLALKQPSEGLNPQGFGGAVIGEAQLYFEYHGKTQQLEASALVYKFRDRPKPGVIEGFSAEEKAGTPTGGGAVDYEPENKSLFLTRYYAEVPPVETFQEHMDQLMKASLRWSTEVLDRVASRVFKN
;
A
#
# COMPACT_ATOMS: atom_id res chain seq x y z
N MET A 1 5.53 -17.72 1.80
CA MET A 1 6.22 -17.60 0.50
C MET A 1 7.69 -17.28 0.73
N THR A 2 8.55 -17.74 -0.17
CA THR A 2 9.99 -17.46 -0.15
C THR A 2 10.31 -16.08 -0.72
N ARG A 3 11.50 -15.56 -0.43
CA ARG A 3 11.99 -14.30 -1.02
C ARG A 3 12.01 -14.36 -2.55
N ASP A 4 12.47 -15.48 -3.10
CA ASP A 4 12.60 -15.66 -4.55
C ASP A 4 11.23 -15.69 -5.25
N GLU A 5 10.23 -16.30 -4.60
CA GLU A 5 8.85 -16.27 -5.06
C GLU A 5 8.28 -14.85 -5.06
N ALA A 6 8.47 -14.10 -3.97
CA ALA A 6 8.05 -12.71 -3.86
C ALA A 6 8.73 -11.83 -4.94
N GLN A 7 10.04 -12.02 -5.14
CA GLN A 7 10.80 -11.30 -6.15
C GLN A 7 10.27 -11.57 -7.57
N LYS A 8 10.04 -12.84 -7.92
CA LYS A 8 9.49 -13.23 -9.23
C LYS A 8 8.08 -12.71 -9.45
N LEU A 9 7.24 -12.71 -8.41
CA LEU A 9 5.88 -12.18 -8.48
C LEU A 9 5.89 -10.68 -8.79
N VAL A 10 6.67 -9.90 -8.04
CA VAL A 10 6.80 -8.45 -8.27
C VAL A 10 7.43 -8.18 -9.64
N GLN A 11 8.46 -8.94 -10.02
CA GLN A 11 9.06 -8.83 -11.35
C GLN A 11 8.04 -9.07 -12.48
N ALA A 12 7.22 -10.11 -12.38
CA ALA A 12 6.21 -10.43 -13.37
C ALA A 12 5.14 -9.33 -13.47
N TYR A 13 4.71 -8.79 -12.33
CA TYR A 13 3.79 -7.65 -12.26
C TYR A 13 4.37 -6.41 -12.99
N LEU A 14 5.60 -6.03 -12.67
CA LEU A 14 6.24 -4.85 -13.27
C LEU A 14 6.53 -5.03 -14.77
N LEU A 15 6.90 -6.25 -15.18
CA LEU A 15 7.05 -6.58 -16.60
C LEU A 15 5.74 -6.39 -17.37
N ALA A 16 4.60 -6.81 -16.80
CA ALA A 16 3.29 -6.62 -17.42
C ALA A 16 2.89 -5.14 -17.57
N LEU A 17 3.43 -4.26 -16.71
CA LEU A 17 3.31 -2.81 -16.83
C LEU A 17 4.33 -2.19 -17.81
N LYS A 18 5.12 -3.01 -18.50
CA LYS A 18 6.23 -2.58 -19.38
C LYS A 18 7.28 -1.76 -18.63
N GLN A 19 7.50 -2.07 -17.36
CA GLN A 19 8.54 -1.51 -16.51
C GLN A 19 9.51 -2.62 -16.08
N PRO A 20 10.48 -3.02 -16.93
CA PRO A 20 11.42 -4.08 -16.60
C PRO A 20 12.17 -3.76 -15.30
N SER A 21 12.22 -4.73 -14.39
CA SER A 21 12.79 -4.60 -13.05
C SER A 21 13.27 -5.96 -12.55
N GLU A 22 14.19 -5.95 -11.57
CA GLU A 22 14.56 -7.13 -10.79
C GLU A 22 13.45 -7.56 -9.82
N GLY A 23 12.37 -6.77 -9.70
CA GLY A 23 11.27 -6.97 -8.78
C GLY A 23 11.60 -6.41 -7.40
N LEU A 24 12.26 -7.23 -6.58
CA LEU A 24 12.78 -6.86 -5.27
C LEU A 24 14.32 -6.82 -5.31
N ASN A 25 14.91 -5.79 -4.71
CA ASN A 25 16.34 -5.64 -4.55
C ASN A 25 16.91 -6.64 -3.51
N PRO A 26 18.25 -6.73 -3.32
CA PRO A 26 18.85 -7.65 -2.36
C PRO A 26 18.34 -7.51 -0.92
N GLN A 27 17.92 -6.31 -0.52
CA GLN A 27 17.36 -6.03 0.81
C GLN A 27 15.87 -6.43 0.94
N GLY A 28 15.22 -6.84 -0.16
CA GLY A 28 13.83 -7.28 -0.16
C GLY A 28 12.82 -6.19 -0.50
N PHE A 29 13.27 -5.04 -1.01
CA PHE A 29 12.40 -3.90 -1.35
C PHE A 29 12.22 -3.73 -2.85
N GLY A 30 11.02 -3.31 -3.25
CA GLY A 30 10.71 -2.89 -4.60
C GLY A 30 9.68 -1.76 -4.60
N GLY A 31 9.41 -1.19 -5.76
CA GLY A 31 8.39 -0.16 -5.89
C GLY A 31 8.12 0.23 -7.34
N ALA A 32 6.99 0.92 -7.54
CA ALA A 32 6.58 1.42 -8.84
C ALA A 32 5.76 2.70 -8.70
N VAL A 33 5.87 3.57 -9.71
CA VAL A 33 5.00 4.72 -9.90
C VAL A 33 4.16 4.47 -11.14
N ILE A 34 2.84 4.51 -10.99
CA ILE A 34 1.86 4.17 -12.03
C ILE A 34 0.82 5.28 -12.05
N GLY A 35 0.94 6.19 -13.02
CA GLY A 35 0.18 7.44 -13.00
C GLY A 35 0.51 8.25 -11.74
N GLU A 36 -0.50 8.56 -10.93
CA GLU A 36 -0.36 9.27 -9.67
C GLU A 36 -0.14 8.34 -8.46
N ALA A 37 -0.36 7.04 -8.63
CA ALA A 37 -0.23 6.07 -7.55
C ALA A 37 1.22 5.63 -7.36
N GLN A 38 1.59 5.39 -6.11
CA GLN A 38 2.89 4.84 -5.73
C GLN A 38 2.69 3.54 -4.97
N LEU A 39 3.31 2.47 -5.46
CA LEU A 39 3.34 1.15 -4.84
C LEU A 39 4.73 0.87 -4.26
N TYR A 40 4.74 0.25 -3.09
CA TYR A 40 5.91 -0.24 -2.39
C TYR A 40 5.73 -1.73 -2.12
N PHE A 41 6.82 -2.48 -2.22
CA PHE A 41 6.85 -3.91 -1.98
C PHE A 41 7.96 -4.24 -0.99
N GLU A 42 7.67 -5.04 0.01
CA GLU A 42 8.64 -5.50 1.00
C GLU A 42 8.46 -6.98 1.29
N TYR A 43 9.57 -7.73 1.29
CA TYR A 43 9.56 -9.11 1.75
C TYR A 43 9.94 -9.22 3.22
N HIS A 44 9.01 -9.73 4.04
CA HIS A 44 9.21 -9.98 5.46
C HIS A 44 9.73 -11.40 5.68
N GLY A 45 11.04 -11.57 5.79
CA GLY A 45 11.65 -12.90 5.94
C GLY A 45 11.26 -13.67 7.21
N LYS A 46 10.86 -12.96 8.28
CA LYS A 46 10.42 -13.59 9.53
C LYS A 46 9.03 -14.22 9.41
N THR A 47 8.11 -13.54 8.74
CA THR A 47 6.72 -14.00 8.53
C THR A 47 6.54 -14.72 7.20
N GLN A 48 7.57 -14.72 6.35
CA GLN A 48 7.56 -15.30 5.02
C GLN A 48 6.44 -14.75 4.14
N GLN A 49 6.28 -13.42 4.14
CA GLN A 49 5.21 -12.72 3.44
C GLN A 49 5.76 -11.62 2.53
N LEU A 50 5.08 -11.40 1.41
CA LEU A 50 5.22 -10.17 0.64
C LEU A 50 4.18 -9.17 1.13
N GLU A 51 4.64 -8.00 1.53
CA GLU A 51 3.83 -6.80 1.71
C GLU A 51 3.76 -6.01 0.41
N ALA A 52 2.56 -5.55 0.06
CA ALA A 52 2.30 -4.63 -1.03
C ALA A 52 1.49 -3.43 -0.53
N SER A 53 2.07 -2.24 -0.61
CA SER A 53 1.59 -1.04 0.06
C SER A 53 1.40 0.08 -0.95
N ALA A 54 0.19 0.65 -1.01
CA ALA A 54 -0.11 1.80 -1.85
C ALA A 54 -0.14 3.08 -1.01
N LEU A 55 0.66 4.07 -1.39
CA LEU A 55 0.74 5.32 -0.65
C LEU A 55 -0.60 6.07 -0.72
N VAL A 56 -1.11 6.42 0.46
CA VAL A 56 -2.25 7.33 0.63
C VAL A 56 -1.74 8.75 0.84
N TYR A 57 -0.88 8.94 1.83
CA TYR A 57 -0.39 10.29 2.17
C TYR A 57 0.93 10.23 2.91
N LYS A 58 1.85 11.14 2.56
CA LYS A 58 3.11 11.32 3.28
C LYS A 58 3.02 12.60 4.12
N PHE A 59 3.04 12.45 5.44
CA PHE A 59 3.00 13.59 6.34
C PHE A 59 4.36 14.27 6.42
N ARG A 60 4.35 15.61 6.42
CA ARG A 60 5.55 16.42 6.65
C ARG A 60 6.07 16.25 8.08
N ASP A 61 5.14 16.34 9.03
CA ASP A 61 5.37 16.21 10.45
C ASP A 61 4.54 15.08 11.03
N ARG A 62 4.78 14.72 12.29
CA ARG A 62 3.94 13.72 12.96
C ARG A 62 2.47 14.14 12.84
N PRO A 63 1.56 13.25 12.42
CA PRO A 63 0.13 13.55 12.34
C PRO A 63 -0.39 14.07 13.68
N LYS A 64 -1.34 15.00 13.65
CA LYS A 64 -2.01 15.44 14.88
C LYS A 64 -2.76 14.27 15.52
N PRO A 65 -2.96 14.27 16.86
CA PRO A 65 -3.80 13.28 17.51
C PRO A 65 -5.18 13.19 16.84
N GLY A 66 -5.69 11.97 16.63
CA GLY A 66 -6.98 11.73 16.00
C GLY A 66 -6.93 11.57 14.48
N VAL A 67 -5.85 11.97 13.79
CA VAL A 67 -5.76 11.83 12.32
C VAL A 67 -5.67 10.35 11.93
N ILE A 68 -4.76 9.59 12.51
CA ILE A 68 -4.58 8.16 12.18
C ILE A 68 -5.81 7.36 12.62
N GLU A 69 -6.32 7.65 13.82
CA GLU A 69 -7.55 7.04 14.33
C GLU A 69 -8.75 7.35 13.42
N GLY A 70 -8.79 8.54 12.81
CA GLY A 70 -9.79 8.93 11.83
C GLY A 70 -9.75 8.06 10.57
N PHE A 71 -8.56 7.76 10.04
CA PHE A 71 -8.42 6.84 8.92
C PHE A 71 -8.83 5.40 9.29
N SER A 72 -8.39 4.91 10.44
CA SER A 72 -8.83 3.58 10.93
C SER A 72 -10.34 3.52 11.17
N ALA A 73 -10.98 4.62 11.56
CA ALA A 73 -12.43 4.68 11.71
C ALA A 73 -13.16 4.60 10.36
N GLU A 74 -12.64 5.24 9.31
CA GLU A 74 -13.20 5.15 7.96
C GLU A 74 -13.10 3.72 7.38
N GLU A 75 -12.00 3.02 7.65
CA GLU A 75 -11.84 1.59 7.33
C GLU A 75 -12.89 0.74 8.06
N LYS A 76 -13.00 0.90 9.39
CA LYS A 76 -13.99 0.17 10.20
C LYS A 76 -15.44 0.47 9.80
N ALA A 77 -15.70 1.67 9.27
CA ALA A 77 -17.01 2.05 8.74
C ALA A 77 -17.31 1.45 7.35
N GLY A 78 -16.38 0.68 6.77
CA GLY A 78 -16.57 0.00 5.49
C GLY A 78 -16.19 0.84 4.27
N THR A 79 -15.39 1.90 4.43
CA THR A 79 -14.84 2.62 3.27
C THR A 79 -13.96 1.66 2.46
N PRO A 80 -14.20 1.49 1.15
CA PRO A 80 -13.43 0.55 0.35
C PRO A 80 -11.92 0.83 0.38
N THR A 81 -11.12 -0.19 0.71
CA THR A 81 -9.65 -0.12 0.84
C THR A 81 -8.90 -0.82 -0.30
N GLY A 82 -9.61 -1.27 -1.35
CA GLY A 82 -8.99 -2.05 -2.43
C GLY A 82 -8.44 -3.40 -1.98
N GLY A 83 -8.99 -3.94 -0.89
CA GLY A 83 -8.53 -5.19 -0.26
C GLY A 83 -7.32 -5.02 0.65
N GLY A 84 -6.82 -3.80 0.84
CA GLY A 84 -5.81 -3.46 1.83
C GLY A 84 -6.36 -3.14 3.22
N ALA A 85 -5.45 -2.94 4.15
CA ALA A 85 -5.72 -2.38 5.47
C ALA A 85 -5.02 -1.03 5.64
N VAL A 86 -5.57 -0.15 6.47
CA VAL A 86 -4.92 1.13 6.81
C VAL A 86 -3.66 0.86 7.62
N ASP A 87 -2.53 1.32 7.12
CA ASP A 87 -1.23 1.17 7.80
C ASP A 87 -0.50 2.50 7.88
N TYR A 88 -0.02 2.84 9.07
CA TYR A 88 0.76 4.05 9.30
C TYR A 88 2.14 3.70 9.80
N GLU A 89 3.15 4.03 8.98
CA GLU A 89 4.54 3.82 9.32
C GLU A 89 5.13 5.10 9.95
N PRO A 90 5.42 5.11 11.27
CA PRO A 90 5.90 6.30 11.94
C PRO A 90 7.30 6.72 11.50
N GLU A 91 8.15 5.77 11.08
CA GLU A 91 9.54 6.01 10.72
C GLU A 91 9.68 6.87 9.46
N ASN A 92 8.84 6.62 8.45
CA ASN A 92 8.84 7.40 7.20
C ASN A 92 7.65 8.38 7.11
N LYS A 93 6.79 8.43 8.14
CA LYS A 93 5.60 9.28 8.26
C LYS A 93 4.62 9.09 7.10
N SER A 94 4.45 7.86 6.64
CA SER A 94 3.59 7.55 5.49
C SER A 94 2.39 6.73 5.92
N LEU A 95 1.25 7.06 5.33
CA LEU A 95 0.01 6.31 5.42
C LEU A 95 -0.16 5.51 4.14
N PHE A 96 -0.45 4.23 4.30
CA PHE A 96 -0.63 3.28 3.22
C PHE A 96 -1.98 2.56 3.32
N LEU A 97 -2.36 1.96 2.19
CA LEU A 97 -3.23 0.79 2.17
C LEU A 97 -2.36 -0.43 1.87
N THR A 98 -2.33 -1.40 2.77
CA THR A 98 -1.36 -2.49 2.75
C THR A 98 -2.03 -3.85 2.62
N ARG A 99 -1.46 -4.72 1.78
CA ARG A 99 -1.85 -6.13 1.62
C ARG A 99 -0.67 -7.04 1.91
N TYR A 100 -0.95 -8.18 2.54
CA TYR A 100 0.04 -9.22 2.81
C TYR A 100 -0.28 -10.49 2.02
N TYR A 101 0.75 -11.10 1.45
CA TYR A 101 0.67 -12.36 0.71
C TYR A 101 1.58 -13.40 1.36
N ALA A 102 0.97 -14.42 1.96
CA ALA A 102 1.69 -15.58 2.50
C ALA A 102 1.94 -16.67 1.44
N GLU A 103 1.16 -16.67 0.37
CA GLU A 103 1.24 -17.60 -0.76
C GLU A 103 1.33 -16.83 -2.06
N VAL A 104 1.87 -17.45 -3.11
CA VAL A 104 2.00 -16.82 -4.43
C VAL A 104 0.65 -16.85 -5.13
N PRO A 105 -0.06 -15.70 -5.28
CA PRO A 105 -1.27 -15.67 -6.08
C PRO A 105 -0.95 -15.85 -7.58
N PRO A 106 -1.93 -16.23 -8.41
CA PRO A 106 -1.84 -16.06 -9.84
C PRO A 106 -1.48 -14.61 -10.20
N VAL A 107 -0.65 -14.40 -11.23
CA VAL A 107 -0.17 -13.06 -11.62
C VAL A 107 -1.33 -12.15 -11.99
N GLU A 108 -2.34 -12.65 -12.69
CA GLU A 108 -3.55 -11.90 -13.07
C GLU A 108 -4.31 -11.41 -11.83
N THR A 109 -4.51 -12.28 -10.84
CA THR A 109 -5.11 -11.92 -9.55
C THR A 109 -4.29 -10.85 -8.82
N PHE A 110 -2.95 -10.97 -8.83
CA PHE A 110 -2.08 -9.96 -8.25
C PHE A 110 -2.20 -8.60 -8.97
N GLN A 111 -2.33 -8.59 -10.29
CA GLN A 111 -2.55 -7.37 -11.06
C GLN A 111 -3.88 -6.70 -10.70
N GLU A 112 -4.97 -7.45 -10.64
CA GLU A 112 -6.29 -6.95 -10.22
C GLU A 112 -6.24 -6.38 -8.81
N HIS A 113 -5.55 -7.08 -7.90
CA HIS A 113 -5.33 -6.63 -6.53
C HIS A 113 -4.58 -5.30 -6.47
N MET A 114 -3.52 -5.12 -7.26
CA MET A 114 -2.75 -3.87 -7.29
C MET A 114 -3.55 -2.74 -7.92
N ASP A 115 -4.33 -2.99 -8.97
CA ASP A 115 -5.23 -1.99 -9.57
C ASP A 115 -6.27 -1.48 -8.57
N GLN A 116 -6.92 -2.40 -7.84
CA GLN A 116 -7.87 -2.04 -6.78
C GLN A 116 -7.21 -1.25 -5.64
N LEU A 117 -6.02 -1.68 -5.21
CA LEU A 117 -5.28 -1.04 -4.13
C LEU A 117 -4.84 0.38 -4.50
N MET A 118 -4.33 0.59 -5.72
CA MET A 118 -3.96 1.92 -6.24
C MET A 118 -5.17 2.85 -6.35
N LYS A 119 -6.29 2.37 -6.94
CA LYS A 119 -7.52 3.18 -7.07
C LYS A 119 -8.04 3.59 -5.70
N ALA A 120 -8.00 2.68 -4.74
CA ALA A 120 -8.37 2.99 -3.36
C ALA A 120 -7.41 4.02 -2.75
N SER A 121 -6.09 3.87 -2.89
CA SER A 121 -5.14 4.79 -2.27
C SER A 121 -5.30 6.23 -2.76
N LEU A 122 -5.57 6.42 -4.06
CA LEU A 122 -5.85 7.75 -4.64
C LEU A 122 -7.14 8.35 -4.08
N ARG A 123 -8.22 7.57 -3.99
CA ARG A 123 -9.47 8.01 -3.35
C ARG A 123 -9.26 8.36 -1.88
N TRP A 124 -8.46 7.59 -1.18
CA TRP A 124 -8.13 7.85 0.23
C TRP A 124 -7.28 9.10 0.41
N SER A 125 -6.36 9.37 -0.53
CA SER A 125 -5.50 10.56 -0.53
C SER A 125 -6.26 11.87 -0.75
N THR A 126 -7.50 11.78 -1.22
CA THR A 126 -8.35 12.93 -1.55
C THR A 126 -9.59 12.93 -0.66
N GLU A 127 -10.62 12.16 -1.01
CA GLU A 127 -11.92 12.19 -0.34
C GLU A 127 -11.86 11.80 1.14
N VAL A 128 -11.11 10.76 1.49
CA VAL A 128 -11.04 10.27 2.87
C VAL A 128 -10.19 11.22 3.71
N LEU A 129 -9.05 11.68 3.17
CA LEU A 129 -8.22 12.70 3.79
C LEU A 129 -9.04 13.95 4.13
N ASP A 130 -9.83 14.47 3.19
CA ASP A 130 -10.70 15.63 3.40
C ASP A 130 -11.74 15.39 4.51
N ARG A 131 -12.37 14.21 4.51
CA ARG A 131 -13.33 13.84 5.57
C ARG A 131 -12.67 13.78 6.94
N VAL A 132 -11.53 13.09 7.07
CA VAL A 132 -10.78 12.97 8.32
C VAL A 132 -10.32 14.35 8.79
N ALA A 133 -9.73 15.15 7.90
CA ALA A 133 -9.30 16.52 8.20
C ALA A 133 -10.48 17.37 8.69
N SER A 134 -11.64 17.29 8.02
CA SER A 134 -12.82 18.06 8.41
C SER A 134 -13.36 17.70 9.80
N ARG A 135 -13.18 16.46 10.27
CA ARG A 135 -13.61 16.03 11.61
C ARG A 135 -12.59 16.37 12.70
N VAL A 136 -11.31 16.23 12.38
CA VAL A 136 -10.23 16.44 13.35
C VAL A 136 -9.92 17.92 13.57
N PHE A 137 -10.03 18.76 12.55
CA PHE A 137 -9.66 20.18 12.64
C PHE A 137 -10.83 21.13 12.89
N LYS A 138 -12.09 20.66 12.86
CA LYS A 138 -13.27 21.46 13.25
C LYS A 138 -13.64 21.35 14.73
N ASN A 139 -13.03 20.41 15.44
CA ASN A 139 -13.09 20.27 16.90
C ASN A 139 -11.86 20.93 17.54
#